data_AF-G2QH74-F1
#
_entry.id   AF-G2QH74-F1
#
_cell.length_a   1.000
_cell.length_b   1.000
_cell.length_c   1.000
_cell.angle_alpha   90.00
_cell.angle_beta   90.00
_cell.angle_gamma   90.00
#
_symmetry.space_group_name_H-M   'P 1'
#
loop_
_entity.id
_entity.type
_entity.pdbx_description
1 polymer ?
#
loop_
_entity_poly.entity_id
_entity_poly.type
_entity_poly.pdbx_seq_one_letter_code
_entity_poly.pdbx_strand_id
1 'polypeptide(L)'
;MYDRHPTVLIFFLVLLVGGEALYLPAAWPQLSTLQKTTGSVAVFLPYLFLYLSAASDPGTITEANHVPEMARYPYDFTLFHPGAVCATCRRLKPARSKHCSVCRRCVARCDHHCIFINNCVGAGNHHWFLLLLLSTAVLTLYGGVVGVRLMTAQMRRRFPSWALLPWRADGGRGMSITDWLVVWSWGMQDGGRGGGGGSGGVWLAAVTLLALMISPLVWALLGYHLWLIYCGTTTNESMKWSDWQADMDDGLAWKRRLDPGRIKDLTVEPAWTRWPVEAEQVLVRTNDGKPPTGEVLPGYGEWEGVWRLKDVENLYDLGFWDNLVDVFLPYFMFRDPYVPVAENRLRRKKKRRARKIYLA
;
A
#
# COMPACT_ATOMS: atom_id res chain seq x y z
N MET A 1 -7.51 -11.19 20.04
CA MET A 1 -7.10 -10.55 18.76
C MET A 1 -5.73 -11.09 18.29
N TYR A 2 -5.35 -12.32 18.64
CA TYR A 2 -4.01 -12.87 18.36
C TYR A 2 -3.98 -13.85 17.18
N ASP A 3 -5.13 -14.10 16.55
CA ASP A 3 -5.31 -15.04 15.44
C ASP A 3 -6.14 -14.41 14.31
N ARG A 4 -6.01 -14.97 13.11
CA ARG A 4 -6.85 -14.61 11.96
C ARG A 4 -8.32 -14.82 12.33
N HIS A 5 -9.14 -13.77 12.18
CA HIS A 5 -10.57 -13.84 12.44
C HIS A 5 -11.35 -13.18 11.31
N PRO A 6 -12.33 -13.86 10.70
CA PRO A 6 -13.00 -13.36 9.50
C PRO A 6 -13.98 -12.22 9.78
N THR A 7 -14.27 -11.87 11.04
CA THR A 7 -15.27 -10.84 11.39
C THR A 7 -15.10 -9.54 10.63
N VAL A 8 -13.89 -9.00 10.54
CA VAL A 8 -13.67 -7.71 9.87
C VAL A 8 -13.88 -7.82 8.36
N LEU A 9 -13.45 -8.94 7.76
CA LEU A 9 -13.71 -9.24 6.34
C LEU A 9 -15.21 -9.42 6.06
N ILE A 10 -15.93 -10.16 6.91
CA ILE A 10 -17.38 -10.34 6.81
C ILE A 10 -18.09 -8.99 6.96
N PHE A 11 -17.71 -8.19 7.95
CA PHE A 11 -18.24 -6.85 8.14
C PHE A 11 -18.02 -5.97 6.90
N PHE A 12 -16.83 -5.98 6.33
CA PHE A 12 -16.52 -5.25 5.09
C PHE A 12 -17.37 -5.72 3.91
N LEU A 13 -17.57 -7.04 3.75
CA LEU A 13 -18.46 -7.61 2.74
C LEU A 13 -19.92 -7.21 2.94
N VAL A 14 -20.41 -7.23 4.19
CA VAL A 14 -21.78 -6.78 4.51
C VAL A 14 -21.96 -5.31 4.19
N LEU A 15 -20.96 -4.46 4.46
CA LEU A 15 -21.01 -3.04 4.09
C LEU A 15 -21.05 -2.84 2.57
N LEU A 16 -20.23 -3.56 1.80
CA LEU A 16 -20.22 -3.49 0.34
C LEU A 16 -21.56 -3.96 -0.26
N VAL A 17 -21.96 -5.20 0.05
CA VAL A 17 -23.18 -5.82 -0.50
C VAL A 17 -24.42 -5.07 -0.01
N GLY A 18 -24.47 -4.70 1.26
CA GLY A 18 -25.58 -3.95 1.85
C GLY A 18 -25.71 -2.56 1.23
N GLY A 19 -24.59 -1.85 1.05
CA GLY A 19 -24.58 -0.55 0.38
C GLY A 19 -25.10 -0.64 -1.06
N GLU A 20 -24.65 -1.64 -1.83
CA GLU A 20 -25.08 -1.87 -3.20
C GLU A 20 -26.57 -2.27 -3.29
N ALA A 21 -27.04 -3.16 -2.41
CA ALA A 21 -28.44 -3.58 -2.34
C ALA A 21 -29.38 -2.41 -1.99
N LEU A 22 -28.92 -1.47 -1.17
CA LEU A 22 -29.65 -0.26 -0.80
C LEU A 22 -29.58 0.83 -1.88
N TYR A 23 -28.50 0.89 -2.66
CA TYR A 23 -28.25 1.95 -3.63
C TYR A 23 -28.77 1.63 -5.04
N LEU A 24 -28.48 0.43 -5.55
CA LEU A 24 -28.71 0.06 -6.95
C LEU A 24 -30.20 0.05 -7.34
N PRO A 25 -31.17 -0.42 -6.54
CA PRO A 25 -32.57 -0.42 -6.96
C PRO A 25 -33.11 0.98 -7.29
N ALA A 26 -32.67 2.01 -6.56
CA ALA A 26 -33.04 3.40 -6.81
C ALA A 26 -32.23 4.02 -7.95
N ALA A 27 -30.93 3.73 -8.04
CA ALA A 27 -30.04 4.32 -9.03
C ALA A 27 -30.23 3.70 -10.43
N TRP A 28 -30.26 2.37 -10.52
CA TRP A 28 -30.12 1.60 -11.76
C TRP A 28 -31.12 1.94 -12.87
N PRO A 29 -32.43 2.14 -12.58
CA PRO A 29 -33.41 2.51 -13.60
C PRO A 29 -33.10 3.87 -14.25
N GLN A 30 -32.39 4.76 -13.54
CA GLN A 30 -32.08 6.12 -13.97
C GLN A 30 -30.76 6.21 -14.76
N LEU A 31 -30.01 5.11 -14.88
CA LEU A 31 -28.69 5.09 -15.53
C LEU A 31 -28.79 4.79 -17.03
N SER A 32 -27.92 5.46 -17.82
CA SER A 32 -27.70 5.12 -19.22
C SER A 32 -27.03 3.76 -19.39
N THR A 33 -27.06 3.19 -20.61
CA THR A 33 -26.37 1.93 -20.91
C THR A 33 -24.88 1.96 -20.56
N LEU A 34 -24.20 3.06 -20.90
CA LEU A 34 -22.77 3.24 -20.57
C LEU A 34 -22.53 3.31 -19.05
N GLN A 35 -23.44 3.94 -18.29
CA GLN A 35 -23.34 3.98 -16.83
C GLN A 35 -23.61 2.62 -16.21
N LYS A 36 -24.55 1.83 -16.77
CA LYS A 36 -24.79 0.45 -16.33
C LYS A 36 -23.57 -0.43 -16.57
N THR A 37 -22.94 -0.35 -17.74
CA THR A 37 -21.74 -1.16 -18.04
C THR A 37 -20.56 -0.76 -17.16
N THR A 38 -20.24 0.53 -17.09
CA THR A 38 -19.15 1.03 -16.23
C THR A 38 -19.43 0.82 -14.74
N GLY A 39 -20.68 0.96 -14.31
CA GLY A 39 -21.13 0.68 -12.95
C GLY A 39 -21.00 -0.79 -12.57
N SER A 40 -21.39 -1.72 -13.45
CA SER A 40 -21.18 -3.16 -13.22
C SER A 40 -19.71 -3.52 -13.04
N VAL A 41 -18.82 -2.93 -13.85
CA VAL A 41 -17.37 -3.13 -13.70
C VAL A 41 -16.88 -2.56 -12.37
N ALA A 42 -17.30 -1.34 -12.02
CA ALA A 42 -16.91 -0.69 -10.76
C ALA A 42 -17.37 -1.47 -9.53
N VAL A 43 -18.56 -2.08 -9.58
CA VAL A 43 -19.09 -2.96 -8.52
C VAL A 43 -18.32 -4.29 -8.46
N PHE A 44 -18.04 -4.90 -9.61
CA PHE A 44 -17.43 -6.24 -9.67
C PHE A 44 -15.95 -6.27 -9.22
N LEU A 45 -15.13 -5.31 -9.65
CA LEU A 45 -13.68 -5.35 -9.46
C LEU A 45 -13.24 -5.40 -7.97
N PRO A 46 -13.83 -4.63 -7.04
CA PRO A 46 -13.52 -4.74 -5.62
C PRO A 46 -13.73 -6.15 -5.06
N TYR A 47 -14.78 -6.87 -5.44
CA TYR A 47 -14.98 -8.26 -5.00
C TYR A 47 -13.91 -9.19 -5.55
N LEU A 48 -13.59 -9.07 -6.84
CA LEU A 48 -12.54 -9.85 -7.46
C LEU A 48 -11.19 -9.64 -6.76
N PHE A 49 -10.77 -8.39 -6.57
CA PHE A 49 -9.48 -8.09 -5.96
C PHE A 49 -9.46 -8.31 -4.44
N LEU A 50 -10.61 -8.22 -3.76
CA LEU A 50 -10.74 -8.64 -2.36
C LEU A 50 -10.50 -10.14 -2.23
N TYR A 51 -11.16 -10.94 -3.08
CA TYR A 51 -10.97 -12.38 -3.14
C TYR A 51 -9.51 -12.72 -3.46
N LEU A 52 -8.93 -12.15 -4.51
CA LEU A 52 -7.55 -12.43 -4.90
C LEU A 52 -6.55 -12.01 -3.81
N SER A 53 -6.76 -10.88 -3.13
CA SER A 53 -5.90 -10.45 -2.02
C SER A 53 -5.99 -11.39 -0.81
N ALA A 54 -7.20 -11.82 -0.47
CA ALA A 54 -7.47 -12.67 0.69
C ALA A 54 -7.06 -14.14 0.47
N ALA A 55 -7.27 -14.67 -0.74
CA ALA A 55 -7.06 -16.07 -1.09
C ALA A 55 -5.64 -16.37 -1.61
N SER A 56 -4.96 -15.40 -2.21
CA SER A 56 -3.59 -15.61 -2.70
C SER A 56 -2.60 -15.81 -1.56
N ASP A 57 -1.58 -16.64 -1.81
CA ASP A 57 -0.45 -16.73 -0.90
C ASP A 57 0.32 -15.39 -0.90
N PRO A 58 0.48 -14.71 0.25
CA PRO A 58 1.25 -13.47 0.33
C PRO A 58 2.75 -13.63 0.11
N GLY A 59 3.24 -14.83 -0.19
CA GLY A 59 4.66 -15.17 -0.25
C GLY A 59 5.11 -15.84 1.04
N THR A 60 4.45 -16.93 1.42
CA THR A 60 4.82 -17.72 2.60
C THR A 60 6.18 -18.35 2.39
N ILE A 61 7.08 -18.17 3.34
CA ILE A 61 8.39 -18.82 3.33
C ILE A 61 8.24 -20.21 3.95
N THR A 62 8.35 -21.20 3.09
CA THR A 62 8.35 -22.64 3.38
C THR A 62 9.76 -23.20 3.20
N GLU A 63 9.94 -24.48 3.48
CA GLU A 63 11.21 -25.15 3.20
C GLU A 63 11.47 -25.28 1.69
N ALA A 64 10.44 -25.62 0.92
CA ALA A 64 10.54 -25.84 -0.53
C ALA A 64 10.95 -24.57 -1.31
N ASN A 65 10.56 -23.38 -0.84
CA ASN A 65 10.91 -22.11 -1.49
C ASN A 65 11.93 -21.30 -0.69
N HIS A 66 12.54 -21.83 0.37
CA HIS A 66 13.45 -21.05 1.23
C HIS A 66 14.64 -20.47 0.44
N VAL A 67 15.30 -21.30 -0.37
CA VAL A 67 16.46 -20.90 -1.18
C VAL A 67 16.14 -19.79 -2.19
N PRO A 68 15.10 -19.92 -3.06
CA PRO A 68 14.77 -18.84 -3.99
C PRO A 68 14.29 -17.56 -3.26
N GLU A 69 13.67 -17.70 -2.08
CA GLU A 69 13.29 -16.55 -1.25
C GLU A 69 14.51 -15.83 -0.67
N MET A 70 15.53 -16.56 -0.21
CA MET A 70 16.81 -16.00 0.20
C MET A 70 17.48 -15.22 -0.94
N ALA A 71 17.42 -15.72 -2.18
CA ALA A 71 17.96 -15.06 -3.36
C ALA A 71 17.10 -13.90 -3.89
N ARG A 72 15.95 -13.58 -3.26
CA ARG A 72 15.03 -12.54 -3.77
C ARG A 72 15.60 -11.13 -3.63
N TYR A 73 16.27 -10.84 -2.53
CA TYR A 73 16.87 -9.53 -2.23
C TYR A 73 18.20 -9.73 -1.49
N PRO A 74 19.23 -8.92 -1.77
CA PRO A 74 20.45 -8.89 -0.97
C PRO A 74 20.15 -8.26 0.39
N TYR A 75 20.93 -8.65 1.39
CA TYR A 75 20.95 -7.97 2.69
C TYR A 75 21.53 -6.57 2.49
N ASP A 76 20.87 -5.56 3.05
CA ASP A 76 21.26 -4.15 2.93
C ASP A 76 22.28 -3.72 3.99
N PHE A 77 22.53 -4.58 4.98
CA PHE A 77 23.41 -4.29 6.11
C PHE A 77 22.99 -3.01 6.86
N THR A 78 21.70 -2.65 6.77
CA THR A 78 21.09 -1.49 7.44
C THR A 78 19.81 -1.92 8.16
N LEU A 79 18.80 -2.41 7.45
CA LEU A 79 17.56 -2.93 8.05
C LEU A 79 17.57 -4.46 8.20
N PHE A 80 18.37 -5.13 7.39
CA PHE A 80 18.44 -6.58 7.26
C PHE A 80 19.90 -7.00 7.19
N HIS A 81 20.37 -7.63 8.25
CA HIS A 81 21.68 -8.26 8.33
C HIS A 81 21.57 -9.78 8.10
N PRO A 82 22.59 -10.40 7.50
CA PRO A 82 22.63 -11.84 7.33
C PRO A 82 22.70 -12.57 8.68
N GLY A 83 22.32 -13.84 8.69
CA GLY A 83 22.37 -14.71 9.87
C GLY A 83 21.16 -14.61 10.81
N ALA A 84 20.25 -13.66 10.60
CA ALA A 84 19.06 -13.53 11.44
C ALA A 84 18.09 -14.72 11.24
N VAL A 85 17.86 -15.51 12.29
CA VAL A 85 16.92 -16.64 12.27
C VAL A 85 15.57 -16.24 12.89
N CYS A 86 14.46 -16.69 12.30
CA CYS A 86 13.15 -16.55 12.91
C CYS A 86 13.03 -17.51 14.10
N ALA A 87 12.81 -16.97 15.32
CA ALA A 87 12.64 -17.78 16.53
C ALA A 87 11.48 -18.79 16.43
N THR A 88 10.36 -18.40 15.81
CA THR A 88 9.16 -19.24 15.69
C THR A 88 9.29 -20.29 14.58
N CYS A 89 9.68 -19.86 13.37
CA CYS A 89 9.75 -20.75 12.21
C CYS A 89 11.07 -21.54 12.13
N ARG A 90 12.09 -21.15 12.91
CA ARG A 90 13.44 -21.75 12.94
C ARG A 90 14.11 -21.82 11.56
N ARG A 91 13.94 -20.76 10.77
CA ARG A 91 14.53 -20.60 9.45
C ARG A 91 15.27 -19.29 9.37
N LEU A 92 16.38 -19.28 8.63
CA LEU A 92 17.09 -18.06 8.27
C LEU A 92 16.13 -17.11 7.55
N LYS A 93 16.12 -15.83 7.93
CA LYS A 93 15.18 -14.84 7.41
C LYS A 93 15.73 -14.24 6.12
N PRO A 94 15.07 -14.43 4.97
CA PRO A 94 15.37 -13.65 3.78
C PRO A 94 15.28 -12.15 4.07
N ALA A 95 16.09 -11.35 3.36
CA ALA A 95 15.96 -9.90 3.43
C ALA A 95 14.51 -9.46 3.12
N ARG A 96 14.03 -8.40 3.79
CA ARG A 96 12.65 -7.90 3.69
C ARG A 96 11.55 -8.86 4.17
N SER A 97 11.90 -10.00 4.78
CA SER A 97 10.91 -10.91 5.38
C SER A 97 10.56 -10.59 6.83
N LYS A 98 9.35 -10.97 7.25
CA LYS A 98 8.90 -10.86 8.65
C LYS A 98 8.02 -12.04 9.04
N HIS A 99 8.14 -12.47 10.29
CA HIS A 99 7.19 -13.40 10.90
C HIS A 99 5.95 -12.63 11.33
N CYS A 100 4.79 -13.00 10.78
CA CYS A 100 3.51 -12.49 11.24
C CYS A 100 2.95 -13.45 12.30
N SER A 101 2.82 -12.99 13.55
CA SER A 101 2.25 -13.79 14.65
C SER A 101 0.79 -14.16 14.39
N VAL A 102 0.00 -13.25 13.80
CA VAL A 102 -1.42 -13.47 13.49
C VAL A 102 -1.61 -14.58 12.44
N CYS A 103 -0.78 -14.59 11.40
CA CYS A 103 -0.80 -15.65 10.38
C CYS A 103 0.08 -16.85 10.72
N ARG A 104 0.89 -16.79 11.78
CA ARG A 104 1.83 -17.81 12.25
C ARG A 104 2.80 -18.32 11.17
N ARG A 105 3.33 -17.41 10.34
CA ARG A 105 4.25 -17.73 9.24
C ARG A 105 5.18 -16.57 8.92
N CYS A 106 6.33 -16.89 8.32
CA CYS A 106 7.20 -15.90 7.70
C CYS A 106 6.66 -15.52 6.30
N VAL A 107 6.59 -14.23 6.02
CA VAL A 107 6.13 -13.67 4.74
C VAL A 107 7.29 -12.91 4.11
N ALA A 108 7.58 -13.21 2.85
CA ALA A 108 8.60 -12.52 2.05
C ALA A 108 8.10 -11.13 1.61
N ARG A 109 9.01 -10.14 1.55
CA ARG A 109 8.69 -8.71 1.37
C ARG A 109 7.41 -8.32 2.12
N CYS A 110 7.39 -8.63 3.42
CA CYS A 110 6.19 -8.44 4.24
C CYS A 110 5.89 -6.96 4.40
N ASP A 111 4.71 -6.54 3.97
CA ASP A 111 4.27 -5.16 4.10
C ASP A 111 3.52 -4.95 5.43
N HIS A 112 2.37 -5.60 5.60
CA HIS A 112 1.64 -5.62 6.87
C HIS A 112 0.68 -6.81 6.94
N HIS A 113 0.09 -7.03 8.11
CA HIS A 113 -1.09 -7.89 8.25
C HIS A 113 -2.35 -7.04 8.09
N CYS A 114 -3.17 -7.32 7.08
CA CYS A 114 -4.37 -6.55 6.80
C CYS A 114 -5.60 -7.31 7.29
N ILE A 115 -6.26 -6.76 8.30
CA ILE A 115 -7.47 -7.34 8.89
C ILE A 115 -8.66 -7.35 7.91
N PHE A 116 -8.70 -6.42 6.95
CA PHE A 116 -9.80 -6.30 5.98
C PHE A 116 -9.80 -7.40 4.92
N ILE A 117 -8.63 -7.92 4.56
CA ILE A 117 -8.49 -9.11 3.70
C ILE A 117 -8.26 -10.39 4.52
N ASN A 118 -8.23 -10.25 5.85
CA ASN A 118 -7.88 -11.28 6.83
C ASN A 118 -6.60 -12.05 6.43
N ASN A 119 -5.59 -11.38 5.85
CA ASN A 119 -4.38 -12.00 5.28
C ASN A 119 -3.19 -11.03 5.40
N CYS A 120 -1.96 -11.53 5.27
CA CYS A 120 -0.82 -10.64 5.09
C CYS A 120 -0.82 -10.02 3.70
N VAL A 121 -0.25 -8.84 3.57
CA VAL A 121 0.16 -8.24 2.31
C VAL A 121 1.67 -8.43 2.21
N GLY A 122 2.12 -9.10 1.15
CA GLY A 122 3.53 -9.46 0.95
C GLY A 122 3.90 -9.64 -0.52
N ALA A 123 5.06 -10.24 -0.78
CA ALA A 123 5.59 -10.43 -2.13
C ALA A 123 4.57 -11.05 -3.11
N GLY A 124 3.77 -12.02 -2.66
CA GLY A 124 2.87 -12.79 -3.51
C GLY A 124 1.52 -12.14 -3.84
N ASN A 125 1.06 -11.16 -3.05
CA ASN A 125 -0.28 -10.58 -3.20
C ASN A 125 -0.34 -9.04 -3.11
N HIS A 126 0.80 -8.34 -2.98
CA HIS A 126 0.81 -6.87 -2.86
C HIS A 126 0.14 -6.17 -4.06
N HIS A 127 0.30 -6.68 -5.29
CA HIS A 127 -0.37 -6.13 -6.47
C HIS A 127 -1.90 -6.27 -6.39
N TRP A 128 -2.43 -7.39 -5.89
CA TRP A 128 -3.87 -7.55 -5.67
C TRP A 128 -4.39 -6.56 -4.64
N PHE A 129 -3.63 -6.32 -3.58
CA PHE A 129 -3.98 -5.34 -2.56
C PHE A 129 -4.04 -3.91 -3.14
N LEU A 130 -3.08 -3.52 -3.99
CA LEU A 130 -3.13 -2.23 -4.69
C LEU A 130 -4.34 -2.13 -5.63
N LEU A 131 -4.63 -3.20 -6.37
CA LEU A 131 -5.79 -3.24 -7.26
C LEU A 131 -7.11 -3.18 -6.49
N LEU A 132 -7.19 -3.79 -5.30
CA LEU A 132 -8.32 -3.67 -4.38
C LEU A 132 -8.50 -2.22 -3.91
N LEU A 133 -7.42 -1.55 -3.50
CA LEU A 133 -7.48 -0.14 -3.10
C LEU A 133 -7.94 0.75 -4.25
N LEU A 134 -7.39 0.56 -5.45
CA LEU A 134 -7.77 1.31 -6.65
C LEU A 134 -9.23 1.07 -7.02
N SER A 135 -9.67 -0.19 -7.11
CA SER A 135 -11.04 -0.50 -7.47
C SER A 135 -12.04 0.00 -6.43
N THR A 136 -11.70 -0.08 -5.14
CA THR A 136 -12.55 0.44 -4.05
C THR A 136 -12.63 1.96 -4.11
N ALA A 137 -11.50 2.65 -4.33
CA ALA A 137 -11.45 4.10 -4.47
C ALA A 137 -12.29 4.58 -5.67
N VAL A 138 -12.21 3.85 -6.80
CA VAL A 138 -13.03 4.10 -7.99
C VAL A 138 -14.50 3.85 -7.69
N LEU A 139 -14.87 2.74 -7.04
CA LEU A 139 -16.27 2.42 -6.68
C LEU A 139 -16.87 3.52 -5.80
N THR A 140 -16.20 3.91 -4.72
CA THR A 140 -16.72 4.93 -3.79
C THR A 140 -16.84 6.29 -4.44
N LEU A 141 -15.86 6.70 -5.26
CA LEU A 141 -15.92 7.97 -5.97
C LEU A 141 -17.00 7.96 -7.06
N TYR A 142 -17.05 6.89 -7.86
CA TYR A 142 -18.03 6.74 -8.94
C TYR A 142 -19.47 6.72 -8.39
N GLY A 143 -19.74 5.88 -7.39
CA GLY A 143 -21.05 5.80 -6.72
C GLY A 143 -21.42 7.11 -6.04
N GLY A 144 -20.48 7.78 -5.36
CA GLY A 144 -20.69 9.10 -4.78
C GLY A 144 -21.07 10.15 -5.83
N VAL A 145 -20.32 10.23 -6.94
CA VAL A 145 -20.59 11.19 -8.03
C VAL A 145 -21.92 10.90 -8.73
N VAL A 146 -22.21 9.64 -9.05
CA VAL A 146 -23.50 9.25 -9.64
C VAL A 146 -24.65 9.59 -8.70
N GLY A 147 -24.50 9.33 -7.41
CA GLY A 147 -25.51 9.62 -6.39
C GLY A 147 -25.81 11.11 -6.29
N VAL A 148 -24.77 11.95 -6.19
CA VAL A 148 -24.93 13.42 -6.19
C VAL A 148 -25.60 13.91 -7.46
N ARG A 149 -25.27 13.34 -8.62
CA ARG A 149 -25.90 13.72 -9.90
C ARG A 149 -27.38 13.38 -9.93
N LEU A 150 -27.76 12.18 -9.49
CA LEU A 150 -29.16 11.75 -9.43
C LEU A 150 -29.96 12.62 -8.44
N MET A 151 -29.44 12.82 -7.23
CA MET A 151 -30.06 13.69 -6.22
C MET A 151 -30.21 15.13 -6.73
N THR A 152 -29.16 15.70 -7.35
CA THR A 152 -29.19 17.05 -7.90
C THR A 152 -30.21 17.18 -9.03
N ALA A 153 -30.32 16.18 -9.90
CA ALA A 153 -31.32 16.17 -10.97
C ALA A 153 -32.75 16.14 -10.42
N GLN A 154 -32.99 15.35 -9.37
CA GLN A 154 -34.29 15.30 -8.69
C GLN A 154 -34.62 16.63 -7.98
N MET A 155 -33.68 17.18 -7.21
CA MET A 155 -33.84 18.48 -6.54
C MET A 155 -34.14 19.60 -7.52
N ARG A 156 -33.45 19.66 -8.67
CA ARG A 156 -33.70 20.69 -9.70
C ARG A 156 -35.06 20.59 -10.37
N ARG A 157 -35.67 19.40 -10.45
CA ARG A 157 -37.04 19.24 -11.00
C ARG A 157 -38.07 19.96 -10.13
N ARG A 158 -37.88 19.97 -8.81
CA ARG A 158 -38.82 20.61 -7.87
C ARG A 158 -38.41 22.03 -7.48
N PHE A 159 -37.12 22.29 -7.39
CA PHE A 159 -36.50 23.55 -6.99
C PHE A 159 -35.46 23.95 -8.06
N PRO A 160 -35.88 24.64 -9.14
CA PRO A 160 -34.97 25.00 -10.25
C PRO A 160 -33.77 25.86 -9.83
N SER A 161 -33.89 26.61 -8.74
CA SER A 161 -32.80 27.41 -8.16
C SER A 161 -31.72 26.59 -7.45
N TRP A 162 -31.91 25.27 -7.26
CA TRP A 162 -30.99 24.40 -6.54
C TRP A 162 -29.58 24.31 -7.16
N ALA A 163 -28.57 24.46 -6.30
CA ALA A 163 -27.17 24.16 -6.58
C ALA A 163 -26.52 23.44 -5.40
N LEU A 164 -25.49 22.62 -5.69
CA LEU A 164 -24.74 21.87 -4.67
C LEU A 164 -24.12 22.80 -3.61
N LEU A 165 -23.69 23.99 -4.02
CA LEU A 165 -23.17 25.01 -3.13
C LEU A 165 -24.19 26.15 -3.00
N PRO A 166 -24.58 26.55 -1.78
CA PRO A 166 -25.67 27.51 -1.57
C PRO A 166 -25.40 28.86 -2.26
N TRP A 167 -24.16 29.35 -2.24
CA TRP A 167 -23.78 30.61 -2.91
C TRP A 167 -23.78 30.56 -4.45
N ARG A 168 -23.95 29.38 -5.06
CA ARG A 168 -24.10 29.22 -6.51
C ARG A 168 -25.55 29.00 -6.95
N ALA A 169 -26.49 28.94 -6.01
CA ALA A 169 -27.91 28.81 -6.30
C ALA A 169 -28.46 30.07 -6.97
N ASP A 170 -29.62 29.93 -7.63
CA ASP A 170 -30.38 31.03 -8.24
C ASP A 170 -29.55 31.94 -9.18
N GLY A 171 -28.85 31.33 -10.15
CA GLY A 171 -28.05 32.08 -11.12
C GLY A 171 -26.89 32.88 -10.53
N GLY A 172 -26.42 32.50 -9.32
CA GLY A 172 -25.29 33.15 -8.63
C GLY A 172 -25.71 34.20 -7.59
N ARG A 173 -27.02 34.40 -7.36
CA ARG A 173 -27.52 35.26 -6.27
C ARG A 173 -27.37 34.60 -4.89
N GLY A 174 -27.23 33.27 -4.88
CA GLY A 174 -27.11 32.48 -3.67
C GLY A 174 -28.46 32.19 -3.00
N MET A 175 -28.52 31.07 -2.29
CA MET A 175 -29.65 30.65 -1.48
C MET A 175 -29.27 30.78 -0.01
N SER A 176 -30.22 31.17 0.85
CA SER A 176 -30.01 31.18 2.30
C SER A 176 -29.63 29.77 2.79
N ILE A 177 -28.82 29.67 3.84
CA ILE A 177 -28.42 28.36 4.39
C ILE A 177 -29.65 27.57 4.85
N THR A 178 -30.65 28.24 5.41
CA THR A 178 -31.90 27.62 5.86
C THR A 178 -32.70 27.02 4.70
N ASP A 179 -32.90 27.77 3.62
CA ASP A 179 -33.62 27.26 2.44
C ASP A 179 -32.84 26.12 1.78
N TRP A 180 -31.52 26.25 1.72
CA TRP A 180 -30.64 25.22 1.18
C TRP A 180 -30.73 23.92 1.97
N LEU A 181 -30.69 23.99 3.31
CA LEU A 181 -30.84 22.83 4.18
C LEU A 181 -32.21 22.17 4.05
N VAL A 182 -33.28 22.96 3.87
CA VAL A 182 -34.64 22.43 3.64
C VAL A 182 -34.71 21.66 2.32
N VAL A 183 -34.20 22.23 1.22
CA VAL A 183 -34.18 21.55 -0.09
C VAL A 183 -33.29 20.31 -0.05
N TRP A 184 -32.14 20.40 0.60
CA TRP A 184 -31.22 19.28 0.81
C TRP A 184 -31.89 18.14 1.59
N SER A 185 -32.50 18.45 2.74
CA SER A 185 -33.23 17.49 3.57
C SER A 185 -34.38 16.85 2.80
N TRP A 186 -35.14 17.64 2.04
CA TRP A 186 -36.20 17.14 1.18
C TRP A 186 -35.66 16.16 0.14
N GLY A 187 -34.59 16.50 -0.59
CA GLY A 187 -34.07 15.62 -1.63
C GLY A 187 -33.41 14.34 -1.09
N MET A 188 -32.88 14.35 0.13
CA MET A 188 -32.47 13.13 0.82
C MET A 188 -33.64 12.21 1.17
N GLN A 189 -34.83 12.77 1.44
CA GLN A 189 -36.01 11.98 1.84
C GLN A 189 -36.86 11.53 0.66
N ASP A 190 -37.02 12.37 -0.37
CA ASP A 190 -38.02 12.18 -1.43
C ASP A 190 -37.48 11.41 -2.66
N GLY A 191 -36.16 11.20 -2.76
CA GLY A 191 -35.48 10.71 -3.96
C GLY A 191 -35.83 9.30 -4.49
N GLY A 192 -36.87 8.65 -3.95
CA GLY A 192 -37.32 7.30 -4.29
C GLY A 192 -38.80 7.15 -4.60
N ARG A 193 -39.61 8.22 -4.65
CA ARG A 193 -41.07 8.10 -4.91
C ARG A 193 -41.46 7.71 -6.34
N GLY A 194 -40.51 7.62 -7.27
CA GLY A 194 -40.76 7.48 -8.70
C GLY A 194 -40.75 6.07 -9.31
N GLY A 195 -40.97 5.00 -8.53
CA GLY A 195 -40.93 3.64 -9.11
C GLY A 195 -41.39 2.46 -8.26
N GLY A 196 -42.10 2.70 -7.16
CA GLY A 196 -42.57 1.65 -6.24
C GLY A 196 -42.47 2.16 -4.81
N GLY A 197 -43.61 2.31 -4.12
CA GLY A 197 -43.66 2.90 -2.78
C GLY A 197 -42.65 2.25 -1.83
N GLY A 198 -41.64 3.01 -1.40
CA GLY A 198 -40.58 2.50 -0.52
C GLY A 198 -39.48 3.53 -0.29
N SER A 199 -38.77 3.39 0.82
CA SER A 199 -37.71 4.24 1.36
C SER A 199 -36.45 4.43 0.48
N GLY A 200 -36.52 4.15 -0.82
CA GLY A 200 -35.36 4.11 -1.74
C GLY A 200 -34.57 5.42 -1.87
N GLY A 201 -35.21 6.58 -1.70
CA GLY A 201 -34.54 7.89 -1.75
C GLY A 201 -33.59 8.10 -0.58
N VAL A 202 -34.02 7.71 0.62
CA VAL A 202 -33.22 7.79 1.85
C VAL A 202 -31.98 6.91 1.74
N TRP A 203 -32.16 5.69 1.23
CA TRP A 203 -31.06 4.74 1.07
C TRP A 203 -30.04 5.20 0.02
N LEU A 204 -30.50 5.70 -1.13
CA LEU A 204 -29.63 6.31 -2.15
C LEU A 204 -28.80 7.45 -1.55
N ALA A 205 -29.43 8.37 -0.82
CA ALA A 205 -28.76 9.50 -0.20
C ALA A 205 -27.75 9.07 0.87
N ALA A 206 -28.14 8.15 1.77
CA ALA A 206 -27.28 7.65 2.83
C ALA A 206 -26.03 6.94 2.28
N VAL A 207 -26.19 6.06 1.30
CA VAL A 207 -25.06 5.36 0.69
C VAL A 207 -24.20 6.32 -0.14
N THR A 208 -24.78 7.32 -0.81
CA THR A 208 -24.04 8.39 -1.50
C THR A 208 -23.13 9.15 -0.55
N LEU A 209 -23.66 9.58 0.61
CA LEU A 209 -22.90 10.29 1.63
C LEU A 209 -21.79 9.41 2.21
N LEU A 210 -22.09 8.16 2.53
CA LEU A 210 -21.10 7.20 3.00
C LEU A 210 -19.97 7.02 1.99
N ALA A 211 -20.30 6.84 0.71
CA ALA A 211 -19.32 6.68 -0.36
C ALA A 211 -18.42 7.92 -0.51
N LEU A 212 -18.98 9.13 -0.46
CA LEU A 212 -18.21 10.37 -0.51
C LEU A 212 -17.33 10.58 0.72
N MET A 213 -17.79 10.18 1.91
CA MET A 213 -17.02 10.29 3.15
C MET A 213 -15.83 9.31 3.17
N ILE A 214 -16.04 8.08 2.67
CA ILE A 214 -15.00 7.04 2.65
C ILE A 214 -14.01 7.25 1.50
N SER A 215 -14.44 7.83 0.36
CA SER A 215 -13.60 7.99 -0.83
C SER A 215 -12.24 8.64 -0.55
N PRO A 216 -12.13 9.80 0.14
CA PRO A 216 -10.83 10.41 0.47
C PRO A 216 -9.91 9.50 1.25
N LEU A 217 -10.45 8.70 2.19
CA LEU A 217 -9.66 7.77 3.00
C LEU A 217 -9.04 6.66 2.13
N VAL A 218 -9.82 6.07 1.23
CA VAL A 218 -9.32 4.99 0.36
C VAL A 218 -8.31 5.52 -0.66
N TRP A 219 -8.55 6.72 -1.21
CA TRP A 219 -7.57 7.40 -2.07
C TRP A 219 -6.28 7.74 -1.34
N ALA A 220 -6.36 8.22 -0.08
CA ALA A 220 -5.18 8.51 0.73
C ALA A 220 -4.38 7.23 1.03
N LEU A 221 -5.06 6.12 1.33
CA LEU A 221 -4.41 4.83 1.56
C LEU A 221 -3.72 4.33 0.28
N LEU A 222 -4.37 4.41 -0.88
CA LEU A 222 -3.75 4.10 -2.17
C LEU A 222 -2.54 4.98 -2.44
N GLY A 223 -2.67 6.30 -2.23
CA GLY A 223 -1.59 7.27 -2.41
C GLY A 223 -0.39 6.98 -1.51
N TYR A 224 -0.64 6.62 -0.26
CA TYR A 224 0.40 6.21 0.68
C TYR A 224 1.15 4.97 0.21
N HIS A 225 0.46 3.92 -0.25
CA HIS A 225 1.12 2.73 -0.78
C HIS A 225 1.89 3.01 -2.09
N LEU A 226 1.37 3.88 -2.97
CA LEU A 226 2.11 4.33 -4.15
C LEU A 226 3.36 5.12 -3.78
N TRP A 227 3.31 5.93 -2.72
CA TRP A 227 4.46 6.64 -2.18
C TRP A 227 5.49 5.68 -1.56
N LEU A 228 5.06 4.65 -0.83
CA LEU A 228 5.96 3.60 -0.32
C LEU A 228 6.69 2.90 -1.46
N ILE A 229 5.98 2.57 -2.54
CA ILE A 229 6.58 1.99 -3.77
C ILE A 229 7.53 2.98 -4.43
N TYR A 230 7.17 4.26 -4.49
CA TYR A 230 8.08 5.31 -4.98
C TYR A 230 9.39 5.34 -4.19
N CYS A 231 9.34 5.20 -2.86
CA CYS A 231 10.50 5.17 -1.98
C CYS A 231 11.20 3.80 -1.91
N GLY A 232 10.70 2.76 -2.58
CA GLY A 232 11.26 1.41 -2.54
C GLY A 232 11.11 0.69 -1.20
N THR A 233 10.15 1.10 -0.38
CA THR A 233 9.97 0.62 1.01
C THR A 233 8.60 -0.02 1.21
N THR A 234 8.44 -0.76 2.29
CA THR A 234 7.16 -1.33 2.77
C THR A 234 6.69 -0.60 4.02
N THR A 235 5.41 -0.74 4.41
CA THR A 235 4.93 -0.21 5.70
C THR A 235 5.69 -0.78 6.89
N ASN A 236 6.11 -2.05 6.82
CA ASN A 236 6.96 -2.64 7.84
C ASN A 236 8.35 -2.01 7.91
N GLU A 237 8.94 -1.67 6.76
CA GLU A 237 10.25 -1.03 6.69
C GLU A 237 10.19 0.45 7.07
N SER A 238 9.10 1.17 6.76
CA SER A 238 8.95 2.57 7.17
C SER A 238 8.96 2.75 8.68
N MET A 239 8.39 1.80 9.45
CA MET A 239 8.50 1.79 10.91
C MET A 239 9.95 1.57 11.38
N LYS A 240 10.71 0.69 10.72
CA LYS A 240 12.13 0.52 11.07
C LYS A 240 12.96 1.75 10.76
N TRP A 241 12.63 2.46 9.69
CA TRP A 241 13.30 3.72 9.35
C TRP A 241 12.99 4.82 10.37
N SER A 242 11.79 4.86 10.96
CA SER A 242 11.52 5.81 12.06
C SER A 242 12.34 5.49 13.30
N ASP A 243 12.51 4.20 13.63
CA ASP A 243 13.38 3.79 14.75
C ASP A 243 14.84 4.20 14.51
N TRP A 244 15.33 4.04 13.27
CA TRP A 244 16.65 4.52 12.89
C TRP A 244 16.79 6.05 12.95
N GLN A 245 15.75 6.80 12.60
CA GLN A 245 15.80 8.26 12.72
C GLN A 245 15.94 8.68 14.19
N ALA A 246 15.23 8.01 15.11
CA ALA A 246 15.38 8.25 16.54
C ALA A 246 16.83 7.96 17.01
N ASP A 247 17.42 6.84 16.58
CA ASP A 247 18.82 6.53 16.88
C ASP A 247 19.82 7.56 16.33
N MET A 248 19.54 8.10 15.14
CA MET A 248 20.37 9.13 14.54
C MET A 248 20.27 10.44 15.32
N ASP A 249 19.07 10.79 15.79
CA ASP A 249 18.83 11.97 16.63
C ASP A 249 19.56 11.85 17.98
N ASP A 250 19.65 10.63 18.51
CA ASP A 250 20.39 10.30 19.74
C ASP A 250 21.92 10.11 19.52
N GLY A 251 22.41 10.21 18.28
CA GLY A 251 23.83 10.04 17.95
C GLY A 251 24.36 8.61 18.07
N LEU A 252 23.47 7.61 17.99
CA LEU A 252 23.78 6.19 18.16
C LEU A 252 24.06 5.47 16.83
N ALA A 253 23.81 6.11 15.68
CA ALA A 253 23.92 5.49 14.37
C ALA A 253 25.28 5.74 13.71
N TRP A 254 25.93 4.67 13.24
CA TRP A 254 27.24 4.70 12.59
C TRP A 254 27.23 3.92 11.30
N LYS A 255 27.86 4.47 10.25
CA LYS A 255 28.02 3.77 8.96
C LYS A 255 29.47 3.69 8.54
N ARG A 256 29.76 2.76 7.63
CA ARG A 256 31.00 2.75 6.84
C ARG A 256 30.79 2.02 5.52
N ARG A 257 31.83 1.99 4.70
CA ARG A 257 31.78 1.38 3.37
C ARG A 257 31.83 -0.14 3.46
N LEU A 258 31.07 -0.79 2.59
CA LEU A 258 31.09 -2.24 2.38
C LEU A 258 31.55 -2.51 0.95
N ASP A 259 32.49 -3.44 0.79
CA ASP A 259 32.92 -3.84 -0.56
C ASP A 259 31.83 -4.71 -1.21
N PRO A 260 31.22 -4.28 -2.33
CA PRO A 260 30.23 -5.09 -3.04
C PRO A 260 30.83 -6.37 -3.66
N GLY A 261 32.16 -6.44 -3.83
CA GLY A 261 32.89 -7.62 -4.31
C GLY A 261 33.36 -8.58 -3.22
N ARG A 262 32.99 -8.35 -1.95
CA ARG A 262 33.42 -9.19 -0.83
C ARG A 262 33.01 -10.65 -1.03
N ILE A 263 33.79 -11.55 -0.43
CA ILE A 263 33.41 -12.96 -0.29
C ILE A 263 32.21 -13.03 0.66
N LYS A 264 31.11 -13.61 0.18
CA LYS A 264 29.89 -13.82 0.96
C LYS A 264 29.99 -15.11 1.75
N ASP A 265 29.47 -15.12 2.97
CA ASP A 265 29.29 -16.34 3.74
C ASP A 265 28.02 -17.05 3.24
N LEU A 266 28.21 -18.11 2.45
CA LEU A 266 27.12 -18.83 1.80
C LEU A 266 26.24 -19.62 2.78
N THR A 267 26.63 -19.72 4.06
CA THR A 267 25.79 -20.35 5.09
C THR A 267 24.64 -19.44 5.54
N VAL A 268 24.82 -18.12 5.41
CA VAL A 268 23.88 -17.10 5.88
C VAL A 268 23.46 -16.10 4.81
N GLU A 269 24.10 -16.13 3.65
CA GLU A 269 23.85 -15.24 2.52
C GLU A 269 23.68 -16.02 1.21
N PRO A 270 22.80 -15.56 0.31
CA PRO A 270 22.75 -16.13 -1.03
C PRO A 270 23.99 -15.70 -1.83
N ALA A 271 24.57 -16.64 -2.60
CA ALA A 271 25.66 -16.35 -3.52
C ALA A 271 25.29 -15.27 -4.56
N TRP A 272 24.01 -15.25 -4.95
CA TRP A 272 23.47 -14.37 -5.96
C TRP A 272 22.04 -13.95 -5.60
N THR A 273 21.64 -12.75 -6.03
CA THR A 273 20.25 -12.29 -5.91
C THR A 273 19.75 -11.71 -7.22
N ARG A 274 18.43 -11.75 -7.43
CA ARG A 274 17.79 -11.14 -8.61
C ARG A 274 17.85 -9.62 -8.63
N TRP A 275 18.21 -9.01 -7.51
CA TRP A 275 18.29 -7.57 -7.38
C TRP A 275 19.52 -7.06 -8.14
N PRO A 276 19.44 -5.89 -8.79
CA PRO A 276 20.49 -5.44 -9.70
C PRO A 276 21.66 -4.72 -9.01
N VAL A 277 21.60 -4.55 -7.69
CA VAL A 277 22.57 -3.82 -6.86
C VAL A 277 22.89 -4.62 -5.59
N GLU A 278 24.08 -4.44 -5.04
CA GLU A 278 24.54 -5.03 -3.78
C GLU A 278 24.78 -3.92 -2.74
N ALA A 279 24.82 -4.29 -1.46
CA ALA A 279 25.10 -3.32 -0.40
C ALA A 279 26.52 -2.75 -0.51
N GLU A 280 26.63 -1.41 -0.54
CA GLU A 280 27.91 -0.68 -0.55
C GLU A 280 28.19 0.03 0.79
N GLN A 281 27.29 -0.13 1.76
CA GLN A 281 27.40 0.41 3.11
C GLN A 281 26.95 -0.61 4.15
N VAL A 282 27.43 -0.42 5.38
CA VAL A 282 26.90 -1.06 6.59
C VAL A 282 26.47 0.07 7.53
N LEU A 283 25.35 -0.11 8.21
CA LEU A 283 24.87 0.77 9.27
C LEU A 283 24.70 -0.06 10.54
N VAL A 284 25.19 0.44 11.66
CA VAL A 284 25.11 -0.21 12.97
C VAL A 284 24.72 0.81 14.03
N ARG A 285 24.09 0.31 15.10
CA ARG A 285 23.74 1.11 16.27
C ARG A 285 24.71 0.79 17.40
N THR A 286 25.11 1.80 18.17
CA THR A 286 25.86 1.62 19.42
C THR A 286 25.02 2.05 20.62
N ASN A 287 25.36 1.55 21.80
CA ASN A 287 24.60 1.87 23.03
C ASN A 287 25.23 3.04 23.82
N ASP A 288 26.46 3.42 23.48
CA ASP A 288 27.27 4.40 24.20
C ASP A 288 27.55 5.68 23.40
N GLY A 289 26.97 5.79 22.20
CA GLY A 289 27.19 6.91 21.28
C GLY A 289 28.63 7.02 20.77
N LYS A 290 29.46 5.99 20.96
CA LYS A 290 30.83 5.95 20.43
C LYS A 290 30.88 5.11 19.15
N PRO A 291 31.89 5.31 18.31
CA PRO A 291 32.15 4.42 17.19
C PRO A 291 32.27 2.97 17.67
N PRO A 292 31.72 1.99 16.93
CA PRO A 292 31.88 0.58 17.24
C PRO A 292 33.37 0.21 17.39
N THR A 293 33.73 -0.34 18.54
CA THR A 293 35.09 -0.83 18.85
C THR A 293 35.05 -2.32 19.13
N GLY A 294 35.86 -3.10 18.42
CA GLY A 294 35.86 -4.56 18.53
C GLY A 294 34.74 -5.27 17.75
N GLU A 295 34.91 -6.58 17.59
CA GLU A 295 34.26 -7.49 16.62
C GLU A 295 34.52 -7.19 15.13
N VAL A 296 34.66 -8.27 14.36
CA VAL A 296 34.80 -8.27 12.89
C VAL A 296 33.45 -7.89 12.28
N LEU A 297 33.03 -6.64 12.50
CA LEU A 297 31.92 -6.08 11.76
C LEU A 297 32.32 -6.04 10.27
N PRO A 298 31.39 -6.20 9.33
CA PRO A 298 31.69 -6.17 7.90
C PRO A 298 31.99 -4.73 7.43
N GLY A 299 32.82 -4.58 6.40
CA GLY A 299 33.17 -3.27 5.82
C GLY A 299 34.59 -2.79 6.17
N TYR A 300 34.98 -1.68 5.54
CA TYR A 300 36.32 -1.10 5.62
C TYR A 300 36.27 0.42 5.81
N GLY A 301 37.37 1.00 6.28
CA GLY A 301 37.48 2.42 6.60
C GLY A 301 36.97 2.77 8.00
N GLU A 302 37.04 4.06 8.32
CA GLU A 302 36.58 4.61 9.60
C GLU A 302 35.05 4.62 9.69
N TRP A 303 34.54 4.56 10.92
CA TRP A 303 33.11 4.71 11.19
C TRP A 303 32.72 6.18 11.16
N GLU A 304 31.69 6.50 10.38
CA GLU A 304 31.10 7.83 10.26
C GLU A 304 29.77 7.88 11.00
N GLY A 305 29.60 8.89 11.87
CA GLY A 305 28.32 9.14 12.53
C GLY A 305 27.25 9.57 11.53
N VAL A 306 26.04 9.03 11.67
CA VAL A 306 24.89 9.32 10.81
C VAL A 306 23.82 10.05 11.61
N TRP A 307 23.41 11.22 11.12
CA TRP A 307 22.50 12.12 11.82
C TRP A 307 21.14 12.27 11.13
N ARG A 308 21.03 11.82 9.87
CA ARG A 308 19.82 12.00 9.06
C ARG A 308 19.62 10.82 8.12
N LEU A 309 18.38 10.37 7.99
CA LEU A 309 18.02 9.29 7.07
C LEU A 309 18.45 9.53 5.62
N LYS A 310 18.44 10.78 5.15
CA LYS A 310 18.87 11.13 3.78
C LYS A 310 20.33 10.80 3.48
N ASP A 311 21.14 10.58 4.52
CA ASP A 311 22.55 10.24 4.45
C ASP A 311 22.78 8.71 4.43
N VAL A 312 21.70 7.91 4.42
CA VAL A 312 21.67 6.44 4.29
C VAL A 312 21.09 6.04 2.93
N GLU A 313 21.72 5.09 2.25
CA GLU A 313 21.21 4.54 0.99
C GLU A 313 20.13 3.46 1.24
N ASN A 314 18.97 3.61 0.59
CA ASN A 314 17.98 2.53 0.52
C ASN A 314 18.31 1.63 -0.67
N LEU A 315 18.95 0.48 -0.39
CA LEU A 315 19.32 -0.52 -1.40
C LEU A 315 18.13 -0.99 -2.25
N TYR A 316 16.92 -0.95 -1.70
CA TYR A 316 15.71 -1.44 -2.34
C TYR A 316 14.95 -0.38 -3.16
N ASP A 317 15.45 0.84 -3.26
CA ASP A 317 14.88 1.85 -4.15
C ASP A 317 15.55 1.84 -5.53
N LEU A 318 14.88 1.23 -6.52
CA LEU A 318 15.26 1.31 -7.93
C LEU A 318 14.58 2.46 -8.67
N GLY A 319 13.74 3.25 -7.99
CA GLY A 319 12.84 4.25 -8.51
C GLY A 319 11.48 3.69 -8.93
N PHE A 320 10.46 4.55 -8.89
CA PHE A 320 9.04 4.20 -9.00
C PHE A 320 8.70 3.08 -10.00
N TRP A 321 9.08 3.20 -11.27
CA TRP A 321 8.69 2.23 -12.30
C TRP A 321 9.30 0.83 -12.06
N ASP A 322 10.57 0.77 -11.68
CA ASP A 322 11.24 -0.50 -11.39
C ASP A 322 10.67 -1.12 -10.10
N ASN A 323 10.41 -0.30 -9.08
CA ASN A 323 9.75 -0.76 -7.85
C ASN A 323 8.32 -1.26 -8.12
N LEU A 324 7.59 -0.62 -9.06
CA LEU A 324 6.26 -1.04 -9.46
C LEU A 324 6.31 -2.38 -10.23
N VAL A 325 7.29 -2.56 -11.11
CA VAL A 325 7.56 -3.86 -11.75
C VAL A 325 7.83 -4.93 -10.70
N ASP A 326 8.59 -4.61 -9.65
CA ASP A 326 8.84 -5.55 -8.55
C ASP A 326 7.55 -5.97 -7.82
N VAL A 327 6.57 -5.07 -7.72
CA VAL A 327 5.28 -5.35 -7.06
C VAL A 327 4.36 -6.19 -7.93
N PHE A 328 4.23 -5.85 -9.22
CA PHE A 328 3.31 -6.50 -10.15
C PHE A 328 3.89 -7.77 -10.79
N LEU A 329 5.22 -7.87 -10.88
CA LEU A 329 5.95 -9.00 -11.44
C LEU A 329 6.99 -9.46 -10.42
N PRO A 330 6.59 -10.14 -9.32
CA PRO A 330 7.49 -10.47 -8.20
C PRO A 330 8.62 -11.45 -8.58
N TYR A 331 8.52 -12.11 -9.73
CA TYR A 331 9.55 -12.99 -10.29
C TYR A 331 10.38 -12.33 -11.40
N PHE A 332 10.19 -11.03 -11.65
CA PHE A 332 11.00 -10.31 -12.62
C PHE A 332 12.46 -10.28 -12.20
N MET A 333 13.32 -10.61 -13.15
CA MET A 333 14.77 -10.69 -12.99
C MET A 333 15.39 -9.37 -13.42
N PHE A 334 15.68 -8.49 -12.45
CA PHE A 334 16.37 -7.22 -12.72
C PHE A 334 17.85 -7.43 -13.08
N ARG A 335 18.39 -8.59 -12.70
CA ARG A 335 19.75 -9.00 -12.95
C ARG A 335 19.76 -10.33 -13.70
N ASP A 336 20.59 -10.41 -14.74
CA ASP A 336 20.91 -11.66 -15.39
C ASP A 336 21.75 -12.54 -14.44
N PRO A 337 21.34 -13.78 -14.14
CA PRO A 337 22.07 -14.67 -13.24
C PRO A 337 23.49 -14.98 -13.69
N TYR A 338 23.80 -14.83 -14.98
CA TYR A 338 25.10 -15.13 -15.56
C TYR A 338 26.04 -13.93 -15.64
N VAL A 339 25.58 -12.72 -15.29
CA VAL A 339 26.39 -11.49 -15.36
C VAL A 339 26.84 -11.03 -13.95
N PRO A 340 28.16 -10.90 -13.71
CA PRO A 340 28.70 -10.36 -12.46
C PRO A 340 28.21 -8.93 -12.17
N VAL A 341 28.02 -8.60 -10.88
CA VAL A 341 27.48 -7.29 -10.43
C VAL A 341 28.29 -6.11 -10.99
N ALA A 342 29.62 -6.24 -10.97
CA ALA A 342 30.55 -5.21 -11.41
C ALA A 342 30.32 -4.78 -12.86
N GLU A 343 29.91 -5.73 -13.72
CA GLU A 343 29.73 -5.53 -15.15
C GLU A 343 28.35 -4.90 -15.48
N ASN A 344 27.31 -5.27 -14.72
CA ASN A 344 25.98 -4.65 -14.83
C ASN A 344 25.97 -3.17 -14.38
N ARG A 345 26.89 -2.79 -13.49
CA ARG A 345 27.08 -1.42 -12.97
C ARG A 345 27.49 -0.44 -14.08
N LEU A 346 28.30 -0.85 -15.06
CA LEU A 346 28.71 0.00 -16.19
C LEU A 346 27.51 0.34 -17.10
N ARG A 347 26.57 -0.59 -17.26
CA ARG A 347 25.33 -0.39 -18.02
C ARG A 347 24.37 0.59 -17.34
N ARG A 348 24.33 0.61 -16.00
CA ARG A 348 23.40 1.44 -15.20
C ARG A 348 23.96 2.77 -14.70
N LYS A 349 25.28 2.94 -14.53
CA LYS A 349 25.89 4.25 -14.18
C LYS A 349 25.55 5.36 -15.18
N LYS A 350 25.29 5.00 -16.45
CA LYS A 350 24.76 5.94 -17.47
C LYS A 350 23.31 6.40 -17.22
N LYS A 351 22.57 5.79 -16.29
CA LYS A 351 21.12 6.02 -16.12
C LYS A 351 20.63 6.56 -14.77
N ARG A 352 21.37 6.53 -13.64
CA ARG A 352 20.84 7.10 -12.38
C ARG A 352 21.87 7.37 -11.26
N ARG A 353 21.78 8.59 -10.69
CA ARG A 353 22.27 8.93 -9.34
C ARG A 353 21.36 8.25 -8.32
N ALA A 354 21.93 7.61 -7.29
CA ALA A 354 21.21 7.13 -6.12
C ALA A 354 20.30 8.25 -5.57
N ARG A 355 19.01 7.97 -5.41
CA ARG A 355 18.05 8.92 -4.84
C ARG A 355 17.99 8.70 -3.33
N LYS A 356 18.05 9.81 -2.60
CA LYS A 356 18.11 9.86 -1.13
C LYS A 356 16.77 9.43 -0.54
N ILE A 357 16.80 8.86 0.66
CA ILE A 357 15.60 8.58 1.46
C ILE A 357 14.92 9.93 1.75
N TYR A 358 13.73 10.15 1.17
CA TYR A 358 12.84 11.25 1.51
C TYR A 358 11.73 10.67 2.40
N LEU A 359 11.92 10.74 3.71
CA LEU A 359 10.83 10.59 4.67
C LEU A 359 10.40 12.01 5.04
N ALA A 360 9.11 12.29 4.85
CA ALA A 360 8.47 13.58 5.15
C ALA A 360 7.99 13.61 6.60
#